data_AF-A0A1G1DCT5-F1
#
_entry.id   AF-A0A1G1DCT5-F1
#
_cell.length_a   1.000
_cell.length_b   1.000
_cell.length_c   1.000
_cell.angle_alpha   90.00
_cell.angle_beta   90.00
_cell.angle_gamma   90.00
#
_symmetry.space_group_name_H-M   'P 1'
#
loop_
_entity.id
_entity.type
_entity.pdbx_description
1 polymer ?
#
loop_
_entity_poly.entity_id
_entity_poly.type
_entity_poly.pdbx_seq_one_letter_code
_entity_poly.pdbx_strand_id
1 'polypeptide(L)'
;MENRFKISIIILLILTGYLSKTPVYADDGWEANLTVTISTADNKLSFGQRADATDGIDGKYDVPALLSGDIRAYFLTEKGSYWRDIKSLTPAETKRWDISVESPLKGKIIIIRWNPGNMTVVSVINLIDRSTGAITDMKVVNSYSYQNEGVREFSIEVRP
;
A
#
# COMPACT_ATOMS: atom_id res chain seq x y z
N MET A 1 59.20 61.85 -17.28
CA MET A 1 59.31 60.55 -17.98
C MET A 1 59.84 59.56 -16.95
N GLU A 2 59.14 58.53 -16.50
CA GLU A 2 57.92 57.86 -16.95
C GLU A 2 57.15 57.32 -15.72
N ASN A 3 55.82 57.29 -15.83
CA ASN A 3 54.90 56.51 -14.98
C ASN A 3 55.29 55.03 -15.00
N ARG A 4 54.86 54.24 -13.98
CA ARG A 4 54.00 53.02 -14.07
C ARG A 4 53.78 52.47 -12.64
N PHE A 5 52.61 52.69 -12.05
CA PHE A 5 51.45 51.78 -11.99
C PHE A 5 51.44 50.89 -10.73
N LYS A 6 50.57 51.25 -9.78
CA LYS A 6 50.16 50.46 -8.61
C LYS A 6 49.35 49.25 -9.06
N ILE A 7 49.58 48.05 -8.48
CA ILE A 7 48.54 47.02 -8.37
C ILE A 7 48.68 46.29 -7.04
N SER A 8 47.81 46.65 -6.08
CA SER A 8 47.47 45.82 -4.92
C SER A 8 46.61 44.64 -5.39
N ILE A 9 46.91 43.42 -4.95
CA ILE A 9 46.00 42.28 -5.11
C ILE A 9 45.67 41.76 -3.71
N ILE A 10 44.47 42.06 -3.25
CA ILE A 10 43.85 41.46 -2.06
C ILE A 10 43.12 40.22 -2.56
N ILE A 11 43.56 39.03 -2.12
CA ILE A 11 42.94 37.76 -2.48
C ILE A 11 41.79 37.51 -1.49
N LEU A 12 40.55 37.73 -1.94
CA LEU A 12 39.33 37.44 -1.18
C LEU A 12 38.94 35.97 -1.42
N LEU A 13 39.16 35.11 -0.42
CA LEU A 13 38.67 33.74 -0.40
C LEU A 13 37.17 33.73 -0.09
N ILE A 14 36.33 33.57 -1.12
CA ILE A 14 34.89 33.33 -0.94
C ILE A 14 34.69 31.83 -0.81
N LEU A 15 34.49 31.37 0.43
CA LEU A 15 34.09 29.99 0.74
C LEU A 15 32.57 29.87 0.52
N THR A 16 32.13 29.52 -0.69
CA THR A 16 30.72 29.18 -0.93
C THR A 16 30.44 27.79 -0.40
N GLY A 17 29.75 27.70 0.74
CA GLY A 17 29.19 26.44 1.24
C GLY A 17 28.15 25.91 0.27
N TYR A 18 28.47 24.83 -0.43
CA TYR A 18 27.49 24.05 -1.17
C TYR A 18 26.62 23.30 -0.17
N LEU A 19 25.46 23.87 0.16
CA LEU A 19 24.34 23.10 0.68
C LEU A 19 23.84 22.21 -0.45
N SER A 20 24.33 20.98 -0.51
CA SER A 20 23.72 19.91 -1.31
C SER A 20 22.32 19.66 -0.78
N LYS A 21 21.33 20.31 -1.38
CA LYS A 21 19.92 19.90 -1.23
C LYS A 21 19.80 18.53 -1.89
N THR A 22 19.87 17.47 -1.11
CA THR A 22 19.38 16.17 -1.60
C THR A 22 17.90 16.35 -1.92
N PRO A 23 17.43 15.96 -3.13
CA PRO A 23 16.01 15.87 -3.37
C PRO A 23 15.48 14.79 -2.43
N VAL A 24 14.78 15.21 -1.37
CA VAL A 24 13.88 14.33 -0.65
C VAL A 24 12.71 14.13 -1.60
N TYR A 25 12.77 13.06 -2.40
CA TYR A 25 11.57 12.54 -3.03
C TYR A 25 10.67 12.08 -1.89
N ALA A 26 9.72 12.94 -1.50
CA ALA A 26 8.57 12.48 -0.74
C ALA A 26 7.86 11.51 -1.69
N ASP A 27 8.01 10.22 -1.43
CA ASP A 27 7.17 9.24 -2.10
C ASP A 27 5.74 9.53 -1.63
N ASP A 28 4.87 9.96 -2.55
CA ASP A 28 3.48 10.30 -2.26
C ASP A 28 2.67 9.07 -1.80
N GLY A 29 3.30 7.90 -1.80
CA GLY A 29 2.75 6.63 -1.37
C GLY A 29 2.28 5.78 -2.54
N TRP A 30 1.62 4.68 -2.22
CA TRP A 30 1.18 3.69 -3.20
C TRP A 30 -0.20 3.14 -2.84
N GLU A 31 -0.88 2.59 -3.84
CA GLU A 31 -2.20 2.00 -3.67
C GLU A 31 -2.40 0.85 -4.65
N ALA A 32 -2.95 -0.25 -4.13
CA ALA A 32 -3.26 -1.44 -4.88
C ALA A 32 -4.70 -1.87 -4.66
N ASN A 33 -5.23 -2.63 -5.61
CA ASN A 33 -6.60 -3.11 -5.57
C ASN A 33 -6.64 -4.64 -5.52
N LEU A 34 -7.57 -5.17 -4.73
CA LEU A 34 -8.03 -6.54 -4.84
C LEU A 34 -9.39 -6.57 -5.55
N THR A 35 -9.59 -7.56 -6.41
CA THR A 35 -10.91 -7.91 -6.93
C THR A 35 -11.23 -9.33 -6.49
N VAL A 36 -12.27 -9.47 -5.66
CA VAL A 36 -12.76 -10.75 -5.17
C VAL A 36 -13.98 -11.14 -5.98
N THR A 37 -13.98 -12.31 -6.60
CA THR A 37 -15.06 -12.78 -7.48
C THR A 37 -15.59 -14.13 -7.04
N ILE A 38 -16.90 -14.33 -7.17
CA ILE A 38 -17.57 -15.62 -7.07
C ILE A 38 -18.69 -15.70 -8.11
N SER A 39 -18.67 -16.72 -8.96
CA SER A 39 -19.61 -16.82 -10.08
C SER A 39 -19.62 -15.53 -10.93
N THR A 40 -20.73 -14.78 -10.95
CA THR A 40 -20.88 -13.51 -11.68
C THR A 40 -20.75 -12.28 -10.79
N ALA A 41 -20.62 -12.44 -9.48
CA ALA A 41 -20.49 -11.34 -8.53
C ALA A 41 -19.03 -10.98 -8.30
N ASP A 42 -18.76 -9.69 -8.15
CA ASP A 42 -17.46 -9.17 -7.75
C ASP A 42 -17.56 -8.14 -6.62
N ASN A 43 -16.46 -7.98 -5.88
CA ASN A 43 -16.29 -6.92 -4.91
C ASN A 43 -14.83 -6.45 -4.92
N LYS A 44 -14.63 -5.13 -4.83
CA LYS A 44 -13.31 -4.49 -4.98
C LYS A 44 -12.88 -3.86 -3.66
N LEU A 45 -11.61 -4.08 -3.32
CA LEU A 45 -10.95 -3.49 -2.16
C LEU A 45 -9.73 -2.71 -2.60
N SER A 46 -9.39 -1.64 -1.88
CA SER A 46 -8.21 -0.81 -2.14
C SER A 46 -7.40 -0.60 -0.87
N PHE A 47 -6.09 -0.81 -0.93
CA PHE A 47 -5.21 -0.63 0.22
C PHE A 47 -3.86 -0.07 -0.20
N GLY A 48 -3.11 0.47 0.75
CA GLY A 48 -1.80 1.02 0.48
C GLY A 48 -1.37 2.01 1.54
N GLN A 49 -0.42 2.87 1.19
CA GLN A 49 0.15 3.83 2.12
C GLN A 49 0.21 5.23 1.52
N ARG A 50 0.04 6.25 2.36
CA ARG A 50 0.23 7.67 2.00
C ARG A 50 0.99 8.40 3.08
N ALA A 51 1.80 9.39 2.70
CA ALA A 51 2.62 10.16 3.64
C ALA A 51 1.79 10.96 4.67
N ASP A 52 0.57 11.32 4.33
CA ASP A 52 -0.35 12.12 5.14
C ASP A 52 -1.60 11.36 5.60
N ALA A 53 -1.63 10.03 5.44
CA ALA A 53 -2.63 9.15 6.05
C ALA A 53 -2.24 8.81 7.50
N THR A 54 -3.19 8.26 8.26
CA THR A 54 -2.90 7.68 9.57
C THR A 54 -2.99 6.16 9.54
N ASP A 55 -2.37 5.47 10.51
CA ASP A 55 -2.54 4.02 10.64
C ASP A 55 -3.92 3.60 11.17
N GLY A 56 -4.62 4.54 11.82
CA GLY A 56 -6.01 4.36 12.20
C GLY A 56 -6.95 4.92 11.14
N ILE A 57 -8.25 4.73 11.35
CA ILE A 57 -9.24 5.25 10.40
C ILE A 57 -9.24 6.77 10.34
N ASP A 58 -9.06 7.29 9.13
CA ASP A 58 -9.22 8.68 8.74
C ASP A 58 -10.27 8.85 7.62
N GLY A 59 -11.06 9.93 7.69
CA GLY A 59 -12.13 10.17 6.71
C GLY A 59 -11.64 10.69 5.36
N LYS A 60 -10.34 10.94 5.20
CA LYS A 60 -9.76 11.42 3.94
C LYS A 60 -9.49 10.25 3.00
N TYR A 61 -9.07 9.12 3.55
CA TYR A 61 -8.66 7.97 2.78
C TYR A 61 -9.53 6.74 3.00
N ASP A 62 -10.09 6.54 4.18
CA ASP A 62 -10.79 5.29 4.45
C ASP A 62 -12.26 5.38 4.04
N VAL A 63 -12.73 4.33 3.35
CA VAL A 63 -14.10 4.26 2.83
C VAL A 63 -14.82 3.10 3.50
N PRO A 64 -15.82 3.37 4.35
CA PRO A 64 -16.64 2.33 4.97
C PRO A 64 -17.30 1.44 3.94
N ALA A 65 -17.39 0.15 4.23
CA ALA A 65 -18.01 -0.84 3.36
C ALA A 65 -19.53 -0.85 3.53
N LEU A 66 -20.26 -0.89 2.41
CA LEU A 66 -21.71 -1.17 2.39
C LEU A 66 -21.96 -2.63 2.01
N LEU A 67 -22.00 -3.49 3.01
CA LEU A 67 -22.00 -4.94 2.84
C LEU A 67 -23.34 -5.46 2.28
N SER A 68 -23.35 -5.84 1.00
CA SER A 68 -24.50 -6.46 0.34
C SER A 68 -24.07 -7.32 -0.85
N GLY A 69 -25.00 -8.10 -1.40
CA GLY A 69 -24.78 -8.92 -2.59
C GLY A 69 -24.26 -10.33 -2.29
N ASP A 70 -23.98 -11.07 -3.36
CA ASP A 70 -23.60 -12.49 -3.32
C ASP A 70 -22.15 -12.72 -2.88
N ILE A 71 -21.37 -11.65 -2.74
CA ILE A 71 -20.04 -11.67 -2.13
C ILE A 71 -19.80 -10.37 -1.38
N ARG A 72 -19.27 -10.50 -0.18
CA ARG A 72 -18.85 -9.37 0.64
C ARG A 72 -17.39 -9.60 0.99
N ALA A 73 -16.52 -8.71 0.53
CA ALA A 73 -15.15 -8.61 0.97
C ALA A 73 -14.95 -7.24 1.63
N TYR A 74 -14.12 -7.17 2.65
CA TYR A 74 -13.83 -5.90 3.33
C TYR A 74 -12.59 -6.03 4.21
N PHE A 75 -11.93 -4.91 4.44
CA PHE A 75 -10.93 -4.77 5.49
C PHE A 75 -11.61 -4.73 6.86
N LEU A 76 -11.09 -5.51 7.80
CA LEU A 76 -11.44 -5.51 9.20
C LEU A 76 -10.55 -4.53 9.95
N THR A 77 -11.16 -3.54 10.58
CA THR A 77 -10.47 -2.54 11.41
C THR A 77 -11.15 -2.42 12.77
N GLU A 78 -10.50 -1.78 13.74
CA GLU A 78 -11.07 -1.57 15.07
C GLU A 78 -12.40 -0.79 15.04
N LYS A 79 -12.62 0.06 14.02
CA LYS A 79 -13.82 0.88 13.89
C LYS A 79 -14.87 0.29 12.94
N GLY A 80 -14.61 -0.85 12.32
CA GLY A 80 -15.56 -1.55 11.45
C GLY A 80 -14.99 -2.03 10.12
N SER A 81 -15.88 -2.20 9.14
CA SER A 81 -15.60 -2.77 7.82
C SER A 81 -15.38 -1.68 6.76
N TYR A 82 -14.33 -1.82 5.96
CA TYR A 82 -13.92 -0.82 4.96
C TYR A 82 -13.64 -1.46 3.60
N TRP A 83 -13.98 -0.75 2.50
CA TRP A 83 -13.56 -1.13 1.15
C TRP A 83 -12.25 -0.48 0.74
N ARG A 84 -11.88 0.62 1.40
CA ARG A 84 -10.58 1.27 1.24
C ARG A 84 -9.98 1.53 2.62
N ASP A 85 -8.74 1.09 2.81
CA ASP A 85 -7.94 1.29 4.03
C ASP A 85 -6.51 1.70 3.64
N ILE A 86 -6.15 2.96 3.89
CA ILE A 86 -4.82 3.50 3.57
C ILE A 86 -4.10 3.88 4.86
N LYS A 87 -2.91 3.32 5.04
CA LYS A 87 -2.10 3.53 6.23
C LYS A 87 -1.02 4.57 6.04
N SER A 88 -0.37 4.99 7.12
CA SER A 88 0.74 5.95 7.00
C SER A 88 1.92 5.32 6.26
N LEU A 89 2.58 6.09 5.39
CA LEU A 89 3.81 5.67 4.75
C LEU A 89 4.95 5.74 5.77
N THR A 90 5.37 4.57 6.25
CA THR A 90 6.41 4.44 7.29
C THR A 90 7.36 3.33 6.86
N PRO A 91 8.45 3.66 6.12
CA PRO A 91 9.27 2.65 5.41
C PRO A 91 9.91 1.59 6.29
N ALA A 92 10.08 1.85 7.59
CA ALA A 92 10.71 0.93 8.53
C ALA A 92 9.71 0.03 9.27
N GLU A 93 8.41 0.14 9.00
CA GLU A 93 7.38 -0.57 9.73
C GLU A 93 6.66 -1.60 8.87
N THR A 94 6.39 -2.76 9.46
CA THR A 94 5.47 -3.74 8.88
C THR A 94 4.05 -3.18 8.95
N LYS A 95 3.36 -3.13 7.81
CA LYS A 95 1.93 -2.81 7.75
C LYS A 95 1.12 -4.08 7.46
N ARG A 96 -0.07 -4.14 8.04
CA ARG A 96 -0.99 -5.28 7.93
C ARG A 96 -2.39 -4.82 7.63
N TRP A 97 -3.06 -5.47 6.67
CA TRP A 97 -4.49 -5.32 6.41
C TRP A 97 -5.17 -6.67 6.60
N ASP A 98 -6.18 -6.71 7.46
CA ASP A 98 -6.96 -7.92 7.68
C ASP A 98 -8.21 -7.89 6.81
N ILE A 99 -8.50 -8.98 6.12
CA ILE A 99 -9.59 -9.06 5.15
C ILE A 99 -10.53 -10.17 5.59
N SER A 100 -11.83 -9.90 5.55
CA SER A 100 -12.86 -10.91 5.63
C SER A 100 -13.54 -11.05 4.27
N VAL A 101 -13.71 -12.30 3.81
CA VAL A 101 -14.45 -12.64 2.61
C VAL A 101 -15.55 -13.62 2.97
N GLU A 102 -16.79 -13.27 2.62
CA GLU A 102 -17.96 -14.07 2.92
C GLU A 102 -18.93 -14.11 1.74
N SER A 103 -19.55 -15.27 1.53
CA SER A 103 -20.58 -15.47 0.51
C SER A 103 -21.55 -16.59 0.91
N PRO A 104 -22.86 -16.44 0.65
CA PRO A 104 -23.84 -17.51 0.84
C PRO A 104 -23.68 -18.67 -0.17
N LEU A 105 -22.96 -18.48 -1.28
CA LEU A 105 -22.84 -19.47 -2.35
C LEU A 105 -21.79 -20.55 -2.03
N LYS A 106 -22.12 -21.49 -1.14
CA LYS A 106 -21.22 -22.57 -0.70
C LYS A 106 -20.81 -23.50 -1.85
N GLY A 107 -19.60 -24.04 -1.75
CA GLY A 107 -19.00 -24.96 -2.73
C GLY A 107 -18.55 -24.31 -4.04
N LYS A 108 -18.81 -23.01 -4.25
CA LYS A 108 -18.29 -22.26 -5.40
C LYS A 108 -16.86 -21.79 -5.14
N ILE A 109 -16.09 -21.58 -6.21
CA ILE A 109 -14.73 -21.06 -6.11
C ILE A 109 -14.77 -19.53 -5.96
N ILE A 110 -14.12 -19.03 -4.92
CA ILE A 110 -13.78 -17.62 -4.78
C ILE A 110 -12.38 -17.41 -5.34
N ILE A 111 -12.20 -16.30 -6.06
CA ILE A 111 -10.91 -15.90 -6.61
C ILE A 111 -10.62 -14.47 -6.18
N ILE A 112 -9.50 -14.25 -5.51
CA ILE A 112 -8.93 -12.95 -5.16
C ILE A 112 -7.88 -12.63 -6.22
N ARG A 113 -7.99 -11.50 -6.91
CA ARG A 113 -7.04 -11.05 -7.93
C ARG A 113 -6.45 -9.70 -7.58
N TRP A 114 -5.21 -9.47 -7.99
CA TRP A 114 -4.53 -8.18 -7.85
C TRP A 114 -3.57 -7.96 -9.03
N ASN A 115 -3.03 -6.74 -9.13
CA ASN A 115 -2.00 -6.41 -10.11
C ASN A 115 -0.65 -6.15 -9.41
N PRO A 116 0.36 -7.02 -9.57
CA PRO A 116 1.71 -6.79 -9.03
C PRO A 116 2.32 -5.44 -9.47
N GLY A 117 1.95 -4.95 -10.66
CA GLY A 117 2.43 -3.66 -11.18
C GLY A 117 2.00 -2.44 -10.36
N ASN A 118 1.01 -2.57 -9.46
CA ASN A 118 0.59 -1.49 -8.56
C ASN A 118 1.40 -1.44 -7.25
N MET A 119 2.33 -2.38 -7.05
CA MET A 119 3.09 -2.57 -5.80
C MET A 119 4.60 -2.50 -6.06
N THR A 120 5.03 -1.78 -7.09
CA THR A 120 6.44 -1.75 -7.54
C THR A 120 7.39 -1.15 -6.51
N VAL A 121 6.92 -0.17 -5.73
CA VAL A 121 7.68 0.48 -4.65
C VAL A 121 7.76 -0.36 -3.37
N VAL A 122 6.96 -1.42 -3.26
CA VAL A 122 6.94 -2.30 -2.09
C VAL A 122 7.94 -3.42 -2.29
N SER A 123 8.86 -3.62 -1.34
CA SER A 123 9.88 -4.68 -1.40
C SER A 123 9.24 -6.05 -1.22
N VAL A 124 8.50 -6.24 -0.13
CA VAL A 124 7.88 -7.51 0.28
C VAL A 124 6.40 -7.29 0.59
N ILE A 125 5.53 -8.05 -0.09
CA ILE A 125 4.09 -8.05 0.16
C ILE A 125 3.51 -9.45 -0.01
N ASN A 126 2.83 -9.94 1.03
CA ASN A 126 2.27 -11.28 1.07
C ASN A 126 0.78 -11.28 1.41
N LEU A 127 0.01 -12.10 0.72
CA LEU A 127 -1.34 -12.50 1.12
C LEU A 127 -1.24 -13.79 1.93
N ILE A 128 -1.71 -13.76 3.16
CA ILE A 128 -1.69 -14.86 4.11
C ILE A 128 -3.12 -15.34 4.31
N ASP A 129 -3.39 -16.59 3.98
CA ASP A 129 -4.65 -17.25 4.28
C ASP A 129 -4.65 -17.75 5.72
N ARG A 130 -5.50 -17.17 6.57
CA ARG A 130 -5.47 -17.48 8.02
C ARG A 130 -6.02 -18.87 8.33
N SER A 131 -6.81 -19.47 7.44
CA SER A 131 -7.40 -20.78 7.70
C SER A 131 -6.42 -21.92 7.42
N THR A 132 -5.52 -21.75 6.46
CA THR A 132 -4.53 -22.76 6.06
C THR A 132 -3.10 -22.41 6.44
N GLY A 133 -2.82 -21.15 6.79
CA GLY A 133 -1.48 -20.63 6.95
C GLY A 133 -0.70 -20.45 5.64
N ALA A 134 -1.38 -20.58 4.49
CA ALA A 134 -0.73 -20.43 3.19
C ALA A 134 -0.27 -18.98 2.98
N ILE A 135 0.99 -18.81 2.60
CA ILE A 135 1.61 -17.52 2.30
C ILE A 135 1.80 -17.41 0.80
N THR A 136 1.25 -16.36 0.20
CA THR A 136 1.32 -16.10 -1.24
C THR A 136 2.05 -14.78 -1.47
N ASP A 137 3.18 -14.82 -2.17
CA ASP A 137 3.91 -13.63 -2.59
C ASP A 137 3.12 -12.91 -3.69
N MET A 138 2.62 -11.71 -3.36
CA MET A 138 1.76 -10.92 -4.24
C MET A 138 2.53 -10.25 -5.39
N LYS A 139 3.87 -10.29 -5.38
CA LYS A 139 4.70 -9.80 -6.49
C LYS A 139 4.97 -10.88 -7.54
N VAL A 140 4.93 -12.16 -7.15
CA VAL A 140 5.23 -13.30 -8.03
C VAL A 140 4.00 -13.81 -8.75
N VAL A 141 2.86 -13.85 -8.06
CA VAL A 141 1.57 -14.25 -8.65
C VAL A 141 0.56 -13.11 -8.53
N ASN A 142 -0.55 -13.21 -9.26
CA ASN A 142 -1.57 -12.17 -9.35
C ASN A 142 -2.96 -12.63 -8.85
N SER A 143 -3.05 -13.83 -8.28
CA SER A 143 -4.31 -14.37 -7.79
C SER A 143 -4.15 -15.47 -6.74
N TYR A 144 -5.21 -15.65 -5.95
CA TYR A 144 -5.40 -16.73 -4.99
C TYR A 144 -6.84 -17.24 -5.12
N SER A 145 -7.05 -18.56 -5.10
CA SER A 145 -8.37 -19.15 -5.26
C SER A 145 -8.63 -20.25 -4.24
N TYR A 146 -9.88 -20.34 -3.78
CA TYR A 146 -10.27 -21.36 -2.82
C TYR A 146 -11.76 -21.70 -2.94
N GLN A 147 -12.15 -22.86 -2.41
CA GLN A 147 -13.55 -23.27 -2.33
C GLN A 147 -14.25 -22.58 -1.15
N ASN A 148 -15.40 -21.95 -1.43
CA ASN A 148 -16.19 -21.26 -0.42
C ASN A 148 -16.90 -22.25 0.51
N GLU A 149 -16.40 -22.38 1.73
CA GLU A 149 -17.03 -23.17 2.80
C GLU A 149 -17.62 -22.27 3.89
N GLY A 150 -17.29 -20.97 3.91
CA GLY A 150 -17.37 -20.18 5.13
C GLY A 150 -17.12 -18.70 4.90
N VAL A 151 -17.19 -17.96 6.00
CA VAL A 151 -16.36 -16.77 6.14
C VAL A 151 -14.90 -17.24 6.08
N ARG A 152 -14.07 -16.54 5.32
CA ARG A 152 -12.63 -16.80 5.27
C ARG A 152 -11.86 -15.51 5.47
N GLU A 153 -10.86 -15.57 6.33
CA GLU A 153 -10.03 -14.43 6.66
C GLU A 153 -8.65 -14.52 6.03
N PHE A 154 -8.14 -13.36 5.62
CA PHE A 154 -6.81 -13.19 5.09
C PHE A 154 -6.11 -12.03 5.80
N SER A 155 -4.78 -11.99 5.67
CA SER A 155 -4.00 -10.82 6.00
C SER A 155 -3.07 -10.47 4.85
N ILE A 156 -3.02 -9.20 4.47
CA ILE A 156 -1.93 -8.68 3.66
C ILE A 156 -0.88 -8.14 4.60
N GLU A 157 0.36 -8.62 4.47
CA GLU A 157 1.51 -8.09 5.21
C GLU A 157 2.51 -7.47 4.25
N VAL A 158 2.83 -6.20 4.51
CA VAL A 158 3.89 -5.45 3.84
C VAL A 158 5.03 -5.26 4.82
N ARG A 159 6.25 -5.62 4.41
CA ARG A 159 7.46 -5.48 5.24
C ARG A 159 8.46 -4.54 4.56
N PRO A 160 9.32 -3.87 5.34
CA PRO A 160 10.45 -3.07 4.82
C PRO A 160 11.33 -3.87 3.88
#